data_AF-A0A7C8HE76-F1
#
_entry.id   AF-A0A7C8HE76-F1
#
_cell.length_a   1.000
_cell.length_b   1.000
_cell.length_c   1.000
_cell.angle_alpha   90.00
_cell.angle_beta   90.00
_cell.angle_gamma   90.00
#
_symmetry.space_group_name_H-M   'P 1'
#
loop_
_entity.id
_entity.type
_entity.pdbx_description
1 polymer ?
#
loop_
_entity_poly.entity_id
_entity_poly.type
_entity_poly.pdbx_seq_one_letter_code
_entity_poly.pdbx_strand_id
1 'polypeptide(L)'
;MECNHADKLMMKYMDGILTMEEAQKLNFHITECESCRESFFTYQMVMDELRDESAMKAPDGFESEVMAKIKDIEIDYKLKEPMPIENISAMLWGVFSLLFGIGVLLCIYNQPVLKFLLENPYTKDWAQAMIPTMDLLNEYINDIKTKLQEFVSDGGQIFTVVKMIAVPVLTVLASIKYYIYRKKKVEI
;
A
#
# COMPACT_ATOMS: atom_id res chain seq x y z
N MET A 1 -24.90 10.66 11.40
CA MET A 1 -23.95 10.55 12.53
C MET A 1 -24.75 10.41 13.81
N GLU A 2 -24.26 9.66 14.81
CA GLU A 2 -24.89 9.60 16.13
C GLU A 2 -24.57 10.86 16.94
N CYS A 3 -25.54 11.37 17.73
CA CYS A 3 -25.37 12.62 18.50
C CYS A 3 -24.15 12.56 19.45
N ASN A 4 -23.89 11.42 20.08
CA ASN A 4 -22.71 11.21 20.93
C ASN A 4 -21.38 11.44 20.19
N HIS A 5 -21.34 11.18 18.88
CA HIS A 5 -20.17 11.44 18.07
C HIS A 5 -20.08 12.92 17.69
N ALA A 6 -21.22 13.57 17.45
CA ALA A 6 -21.29 15.01 17.23
C ALA A 6 -20.71 15.80 18.41
N ASP A 7 -21.09 15.46 19.65
CA ASP A 7 -20.59 16.11 20.87
C ASP A 7 -19.05 16.08 20.94
N LYS A 8 -18.43 14.94 20.61
CA LYS A 8 -16.97 14.84 20.58
C LYS A 8 -16.34 15.75 19.53
N LEU A 9 -16.96 15.87 18.36
CA LEU A 9 -16.49 16.77 17.31
C LEU A 9 -16.70 18.24 17.70
N MET A 10 -17.76 18.57 18.44
CA MET A 10 -18.00 19.92 18.96
C MET A 10 -16.94 20.31 19.98
N MET A 11 -16.53 19.41 20.88
CA MET A 11 -15.42 19.69 21.80
C MET A 11 -14.11 19.94 21.06
N LYS A 12 -13.77 19.09 20.08
CA LYS A 12 -12.60 19.32 19.22
C LYS A 12 -12.64 20.65 18.47
N TYR A 13 -13.84 21.09 18.05
CA TYR A 13 -14.03 22.39 17.43
C TYR A 13 -13.68 23.53 18.41
N MET A 14 -14.18 23.45 19.64
CA MET A 14 -13.91 24.46 20.67
C MET A 14 -12.42 24.54 21.03
N ASP A 15 -11.73 23.40 21.03
CA ASP A 15 -10.28 23.31 21.24
C ASP A 15 -9.44 23.77 20.03
N GLY A 16 -10.04 24.01 18.87
CA GLY A 16 -9.35 24.43 17.65
C GLY A 16 -8.54 23.33 16.95
N ILE A 17 -8.79 22.05 17.26
CA ILE A 17 -8.05 20.89 16.72
C ILE A 17 -8.85 20.07 15.69
N LEU A 18 -10.00 20.58 15.25
CA LEU A 18 -10.87 19.89 14.32
C LEU A 18 -10.29 19.86 12.90
N THR A 19 -10.25 18.69 12.27
CA THR A 19 -9.81 18.56 10.87
C THR A 19 -10.90 18.98 9.89
N MET A 20 -10.52 19.27 8.63
CA MET A 20 -11.47 19.69 7.58
C MET A 20 -12.57 18.64 7.31
N GLU A 21 -12.22 17.36 7.25
CA GLU A 21 -13.20 16.29 7.06
C GLU A 21 -14.18 16.16 8.23
N GLU A 22 -13.68 16.30 9.47
CA GLU A 22 -14.51 16.29 10.66
C GLU A 22 -15.43 17.50 10.72
N ALA A 23 -14.96 18.69 10.30
CA ALA A 23 -15.76 19.89 10.20
C ALA A 23 -16.94 19.74 9.24
N GLN A 24 -16.72 19.13 8.08
CA GLN A 24 -17.80 18.85 7.12
C GLN A 24 -18.85 17.91 7.71
N LYS A 25 -18.41 16.83 8.37
CA LYS A 25 -19.33 15.85 9.01
C LYS A 25 -20.13 16.49 10.14
N LEU A 26 -19.47 17.31 10.97
CA LEU A 26 -20.12 18.03 12.05
C LEU A 26 -21.15 19.03 11.52
N ASN A 27 -20.77 19.82 10.50
CA ASN A 27 -21.65 20.81 9.91
C ASN A 27 -22.91 20.17 9.31
N PHE A 28 -22.75 19.09 8.55
CA PHE A 28 -23.87 18.32 8.01
C PHE A 28 -24.82 17.84 9.12
N HIS A 29 -24.28 17.32 10.22
CA HIS A 29 -25.13 16.83 11.31
C HIS A 29 -25.84 17.96 12.06
N ILE A 30 -25.16 19.08 12.33
CA ILE A 30 -25.77 20.26 12.98
C ILE A 30 -26.89 20.84 12.10
N THR A 31 -26.78 20.76 10.77
CA THR A 31 -27.87 21.20 9.89
C THR A 31 -29.10 20.31 9.95
N GLU A 32 -28.94 19.01 10.22
CA GLU A 32 -30.04 18.04 10.27
C GLU A 32 -30.60 17.80 11.69
N CYS A 33 -29.80 17.98 12.73
CA CYS A 33 -30.16 17.68 14.12
C CYS A 33 -30.31 18.96 14.95
N GLU A 34 -31.55 19.30 15.30
CA GLU A 34 -31.87 20.50 16.08
C GLU A 34 -31.25 20.50 17.49
N SER A 35 -31.25 19.35 18.18
CA SER A 35 -30.66 19.22 19.52
C SER A 35 -29.15 19.46 19.53
N CYS A 36 -28.43 18.92 18.53
CA CYS A 36 -27.00 19.17 18.40
C CYS A 36 -26.72 20.64 18.00
N ARG A 37 -27.59 21.24 17.18
CA ARG A 37 -27.49 22.66 16.84
C ARG A 37 -27.62 23.58 18.05
N GLU A 38 -28.62 23.35 18.89
CA GLU A 38 -28.84 24.13 20.11
C GLU A 38 -27.66 23.99 21.10
N SER A 39 -27.16 22.76 21.27
CA SER A 39 -25.98 22.50 22.09
C SER A 39 -24.74 23.23 21.56
N PHE A 40 -24.55 23.26 20.23
CA PHE A 40 -23.45 23.98 19.60
C PHE A 40 -23.49 25.48 19.89
N PHE A 41 -24.65 26.09 19.70
CA PHE A 41 -24.85 27.52 19.98
C PHE A 41 -24.60 27.83 21.44
N THR A 42 -25.05 26.98 22.35
CA THR A 42 -24.82 27.14 23.80
C THR A 42 -23.33 27.16 24.12
N TYR A 43 -22.55 26.20 23.58
CA TYR A 43 -21.11 26.18 23.78
C TYR A 43 -20.41 27.41 23.18
N GLN A 44 -20.83 27.84 22.00
CA GLN A 44 -20.26 29.03 21.35
C GLN A 44 -20.50 30.29 22.20
N MET A 45 -21.72 30.47 22.72
CA MET A 45 -22.04 31.59 23.61
C MET A 45 -21.17 31.60 24.87
N VAL A 46 -20.97 30.44 25.51
CA VAL A 46 -20.11 30.33 26.69
C VAL A 46 -18.66 30.69 26.35
N MET A 47 -18.15 30.23 25.21
CA MET A 47 -16.79 30.55 24.76
C MET A 47 -16.61 32.03 24.42
N ASP A 48 -17.61 32.66 23.82
CA ASP A 48 -17.56 34.08 23.49
C ASP A 48 -17.54 34.95 24.76
N GLU A 49 -18.34 34.59 25.78
CA GLU A 49 -18.32 35.27 27.09
C GLU A 49 -16.95 35.11 27.79
N LEU A 50 -16.39 33.90 27.79
CA LEU A 50 -15.08 33.62 28.39
C LEU A 50 -13.92 34.35 27.67
N ARG A 51 -14.08 34.67 26.39
CA ARG A 51 -13.09 35.44 25.62
C ARG A 51 -13.14 36.93 25.89
N ASP A 52 -14.31 37.45 26.28
CA ASP A 52 -14.52 38.87 26.55
C ASP A 52 -14.02 39.27 27.96
N GLU A 53 -13.79 38.29 28.84
CA GLU A 53 -13.05 38.51 30.09
C GLU A 53 -11.58 38.85 29.78
N SER A 54 -11.31 40.15 29.90
CA SER A 54 -10.03 40.85 29.80
C SER A 54 -8.80 39.97 29.98
N ALA A 55 -7.85 40.08 29.05
CA ALA A 55 -6.52 39.47 29.12
C ALA A 55 -5.93 39.60 30.53
N MET A 56 -6.07 38.52 31.31
CA MET A 56 -5.54 38.45 32.67
C MET A 56 -4.03 38.58 32.56
N LYS A 57 -3.48 39.67 33.08
CA LYS A 57 -2.03 39.83 33.11
C LYS A 57 -1.45 38.74 33.99
N ALA A 58 -0.46 38.02 33.44
CA ALA A 58 0.32 37.10 34.24
C ALA A 58 0.94 37.85 35.44
N PRO A 59 1.09 37.19 36.61
CA PRO A 59 1.77 37.77 37.75
C PRO A 59 3.17 38.25 37.38
N ASP A 60 3.63 39.33 38.01
CA ASP A 60 4.97 39.85 37.80
C ASP A 60 6.02 38.76 38.05
N GLY A 61 6.94 38.57 37.10
CA GLY A 61 8.02 37.57 37.19
C GLY A 61 7.66 36.15 36.72
N PHE A 62 6.40 35.86 36.37
CA PHE A 62 5.98 34.53 35.90
C PHE A 62 6.80 34.06 34.68
N GLU A 63 6.97 34.91 33.68
CA GLU A 63 7.74 34.58 32.47
C GLU A 63 9.20 34.27 32.81
N SER A 64 9.83 35.09 33.66
CA SER A 64 11.23 34.87 34.06
C SER A 64 11.41 33.56 34.83
N GLU A 65 10.46 33.19 35.70
CA GLU A 65 10.52 31.93 36.44
C GLU A 65 10.31 30.69 35.56
N VAL A 66 9.36 30.77 34.61
CA VAL A 66 9.11 29.70 33.64
C VAL A 66 10.33 29.49 32.75
N MET A 67 10.91 30.57 32.22
CA MET A 67 12.10 30.49 31.36
C MET A 67 13.34 29.97 32.11
N ALA A 68 13.48 30.30 33.39
CA ALA A 68 14.52 29.74 34.24
C ALA A 68 14.37 28.21 34.39
N LYS A 69 13.14 27.72 34.63
CA LYS A 69 12.87 26.28 34.74
C LYS A 69 13.05 25.53 33.42
N ILE A 70 12.67 26.11 32.28
CA ILE A 70 12.82 25.49 30.96
C ILE A 70 14.29 25.27 30.61
N LYS A 71 15.17 26.20 31.01
CA LYS A 71 16.60 26.12 30.72
C LYS A 71 17.27 24.86 31.31
N ASP A 72 16.74 24.36 32.43
CA ASP A 72 17.26 23.17 33.11
C ASP A 72 16.59 21.87 32.64
N ILE A 73 15.64 21.94 31.69
CA ILE A 73 15.03 20.77 31.07
C ILE A 73 15.97 20.28 29.97
N GLU A 74 16.71 19.20 30.24
CA GLU A 74 17.41 18.45 29.20
C GLU A 74 16.38 17.79 28.28
N ILE A 75 16.21 18.35 27.08
CA ILE A 75 15.30 17.76 26.10
C ILE A 75 16.02 16.59 25.42
N ASP A 76 15.72 15.38 25.88
CA ASP A 76 16.16 14.14 25.24
C ASP A 76 15.37 13.92 23.94
N TYR A 77 15.73 14.67 22.89
CA TYR A 77 15.32 14.33 21.54
C TYR A 77 16.09 13.07 21.13
N LYS A 78 15.57 11.89 21.49
CA LYS A 78 15.98 10.64 20.84
C LYS A 78 15.55 10.71 19.37
N LEU A 79 16.39 11.33 18.55
CA LEU A 79 16.30 11.25 17.11
C LEU A 79 16.37 9.77 16.76
N LYS A 80 15.25 9.21 16.32
CA LYS A 80 15.16 7.82 15.89
C LYS A 80 16.20 7.65 14.77
N GLU A 81 17.23 6.85 15.03
CA GLU A 81 18.30 6.62 14.05
C GLU A 81 17.67 6.15 12.73
N PRO A 82 18.07 6.74 11.58
CA PRO A 82 17.53 6.32 10.30
C PRO A 82 17.87 4.84 10.09
N MET A 83 16.85 4.03 9.81
CA MET A 83 17.05 2.60 9.56
C MET A 83 18.00 2.41 8.37
N PRO A 84 18.91 1.43 8.39
CA PRO A 84 19.80 1.17 7.28
C PRO A 84 18.99 0.79 6.03
N ILE A 85 19.41 1.31 4.86
CA ILE A 85 18.71 1.17 3.57
C ILE A 85 18.46 -0.30 3.20
N GLU A 86 19.36 -1.20 3.62
CA GLU A 86 19.22 -2.66 3.42
C GLU A 86 17.94 -3.22 4.05
N ASN A 87 17.58 -2.76 5.26
CA ASN A 87 16.35 -3.20 5.94
C ASN A 87 15.09 -2.67 5.25
N ILE A 88 15.15 -1.46 4.67
CA ILE A 88 14.05 -0.88 3.89
C ILE A 88 13.82 -1.69 2.62
N SER A 89 14.90 -2.06 1.93
CA SER A 89 14.82 -2.88 0.71
C SER A 89 14.21 -4.27 0.99
N ALA A 90 14.61 -4.91 2.09
CA ALA A 90 14.07 -6.21 2.48
C ALA A 90 12.59 -6.13 2.85
N MET A 91 12.17 -5.05 3.54
CA MET A 91 10.76 -4.82 3.86
C MET A 91 9.91 -4.61 2.61
N LEU A 92 10.40 -3.84 1.64
CA LEU A 92 9.73 -3.62 0.35
C LEU A 92 9.55 -4.92 -0.43
N TRP A 93 10.61 -5.73 -0.54
CA TRP A 93 10.53 -7.03 -1.21
C TRP A 93 9.61 -8.01 -0.48
N GLY A 94 9.61 -8.00 0.86
CA GLY A 94 8.71 -8.82 1.66
C GLY A 94 7.24 -8.47 1.45
N VAL A 95 6.90 -7.18 1.50
CA VAL A 95 5.52 -6.70 1.25
C VAL A 95 5.10 -6.98 -0.19
N PHE A 96 5.98 -6.75 -1.17
CA PHE A 96 5.70 -7.05 -2.57
C PHE A 96 5.45 -8.55 -2.78
N SER A 97 6.30 -9.41 -2.23
CA SER A 97 6.14 -10.87 -2.33
C SER A 97 4.85 -11.33 -1.67
N LEU A 98 4.47 -10.74 -0.54
CA LEU A 98 3.24 -11.07 0.17
C LEU A 98 2.00 -10.68 -0.66
N LEU A 99 1.95 -9.44 -1.15
CA LEU A 99 0.85 -8.96 -1.98
C LEU A 99 0.74 -9.74 -3.29
N PHE A 100 1.87 -10.04 -3.92
CA PHE A 100 1.91 -10.85 -5.13
C PHE A 100 1.38 -12.26 -4.86
N GLY A 101 1.80 -12.90 -3.76
CA GLY A 101 1.30 -14.22 -3.37
C GLY A 101 -0.21 -14.25 -3.12
N ILE A 102 -0.74 -13.24 -2.42
CA ILE A 102 -2.18 -13.09 -2.20
C ILE A 102 -2.91 -12.90 -3.54
N GLY A 103 -2.37 -12.07 -4.45
CA GLY A 103 -2.94 -11.84 -5.77
C GLY A 103 -3.00 -13.11 -6.63
N VAL A 104 -1.93 -13.92 -6.63
CA VAL A 104 -1.90 -15.20 -7.33
C VAL A 104 -2.93 -16.17 -6.75
N LEU A 105 -3.02 -16.27 -5.41
CA LEU A 105 -4.03 -17.09 -4.76
C LEU A 105 -5.46 -16.67 -5.12
N LEU A 106 -5.74 -15.36 -5.15
CA LEU A 106 -7.05 -14.85 -5.56
C LEU A 106 -7.39 -15.16 -7.02
N CYS A 107 -6.40 -15.14 -7.92
CA CYS A 107 -6.62 -15.56 -9.31
C CYS A 107 -6.92 -17.05 -9.43
N ILE A 108 -6.19 -17.90 -8.70
CA ILE A 108 -6.39 -19.36 -8.74
C ILE A 108 -7.73 -19.76 -8.13
N TYR A 109 -8.09 -19.14 -7.00
CA TYR A 109 -9.32 -19.43 -6.25
C TYR A 109 -10.44 -18.43 -6.56
N ASN A 110 -10.46 -17.85 -7.76
CA ASN A 110 -11.41 -16.80 -8.11
C ASN A 110 -12.89 -17.26 -8.01
N GLN A 111 -13.22 -18.44 -8.51
CA GLN A 111 -14.57 -19.01 -8.50
C GLN A 111 -15.13 -19.22 -7.07
N PRO A 112 -14.43 -19.93 -6.16
CA PRO A 112 -14.94 -20.12 -4.80
C PRO A 112 -15.00 -18.82 -3.99
N VAL A 113 -14.05 -17.91 -4.19
CA VAL A 113 -14.06 -16.59 -3.51
C VAL A 113 -15.25 -15.76 -3.98
N LEU A 114 -15.54 -15.73 -5.28
CA LEU A 114 -16.68 -15.01 -5.83
C LEU A 114 -18.01 -15.58 -5.31
N LYS A 115 -18.13 -16.91 -5.25
CA LYS A 115 -19.31 -17.57 -4.68
C LYS A 115 -19.53 -17.19 -3.21
N PHE A 116 -18.47 -17.20 -2.41
CA PHE A 116 -18.53 -16.78 -1.01
C PHE A 116 -18.93 -15.31 -0.85
N LEU A 117 -18.46 -14.44 -1.74
CA LEU A 117 -18.81 -13.01 -1.74
C LEU A 117 -20.25 -12.75 -2.19
N LEU A 118 -20.80 -13.58 -3.08
CA LEU A 118 -22.20 -13.49 -3.54
C LEU A 118 -23.19 -14.02 -2.51
N GLU A 119 -22.76 -14.94 -1.64
CA GLU A 119 -23.58 -15.48 -0.54
C GLU A 119 -23.73 -14.48 0.62
N ASN A 120 -22.82 -13.51 0.76
CA ASN A 120 -22.86 -12.50 1.81
C ASN A 120 -23.70 -11.27 1.39
N PRO A 121 -24.72 -10.87 2.17
CA PRO A 121 -25.64 -9.79 1.80
C PRO A 121 -24.96 -8.41 1.71
N TYR A 122 -23.85 -8.18 2.41
CA TYR A 122 -23.11 -6.91 2.40
C TYR A 122 -22.15 -6.76 1.22
N THR A 123 -21.72 -7.87 0.61
CA THR A 123 -20.71 -7.87 -0.47
C THR A 123 -21.29 -8.25 -1.83
N LYS A 124 -22.55 -8.68 -1.87
CA LYS A 124 -23.24 -9.16 -3.06
C LYS A 124 -23.24 -8.15 -4.22
N ASP A 125 -23.58 -6.90 -3.95
CA ASP A 125 -23.68 -5.87 -5.00
C ASP A 125 -22.32 -5.56 -5.63
N TRP A 126 -21.28 -5.51 -4.79
CA TRP A 126 -19.90 -5.33 -5.24
C TRP A 126 -19.38 -6.55 -6.02
N ALA A 127 -19.70 -7.76 -5.56
CA ALA A 127 -19.32 -9.00 -6.23
C ALA A 127 -19.99 -9.14 -7.61
N GLN A 128 -21.25 -8.71 -7.75
CA GLN A 128 -21.95 -8.70 -9.03
C GLN A 128 -21.32 -7.72 -10.03
N ALA A 129 -20.88 -6.54 -9.59
CA ALA A 129 -20.19 -5.58 -10.43
C ALA A 129 -18.83 -6.11 -10.97
N MET A 130 -18.22 -7.07 -10.27
CA MET A 130 -16.94 -7.69 -10.63
C MET A 130 -17.07 -8.86 -11.62
N ILE A 131 -18.25 -9.43 -11.83
CA ILE A 131 -18.45 -10.53 -12.78
C ILE A 131 -17.95 -10.19 -14.21
N PRO A 132 -18.38 -9.08 -14.83
CA PRO A 132 -17.97 -8.77 -16.20
C PRO A 132 -16.46 -8.49 -16.34
N THR A 133 -15.82 -7.94 -15.30
CA THR A 133 -14.37 -7.73 -15.33
C THR A 133 -13.61 -9.05 -15.23
N MET A 134 -14.13 -10.03 -14.49
CA MET A 134 -13.53 -11.37 -14.38
C MET A 134 -13.64 -12.17 -15.68
N ASP A 135 -14.74 -12.04 -16.41
CA ASP A 135 -14.90 -12.69 -17.73
C ASP A 135 -13.89 -12.14 -18.74
N LEU A 136 -13.74 -10.82 -18.79
CA LEU A 136 -12.75 -10.14 -19.62
C LEU A 136 -11.32 -10.52 -19.23
N LEU A 137 -11.03 -10.67 -17.93
CA LEU A 137 -9.72 -11.08 -17.42
C LEU A 137 -9.39 -12.54 -17.79
N ASN A 138 -10.39 -13.43 -17.77
CA ASN A 138 -10.23 -14.81 -18.25
C ASN A 138 -9.95 -14.88 -19.76
N GLU A 139 -10.57 -14.02 -20.56
CA GLU A 139 -10.29 -13.92 -21.99
C GLU A 139 -8.83 -13.51 -22.25
N TYR A 140 -8.34 -12.48 -21.53
CA TYR A 140 -6.92 -12.09 -21.60
C TYR A 140 -5.97 -13.19 -21.14
N ILE A 141 -6.28 -13.90 -20.06
CA ILE A 141 -5.47 -15.04 -19.60
C ILE A 141 -5.38 -16.11 -20.69
N ASN A 142 -6.50 -16.41 -21.37
CA ASN A 142 -6.52 -17.40 -22.45
C ASN A 142 -5.71 -16.94 -23.66
N ASP A 143 -5.78 -15.66 -24.06
CA ASP A 143 -4.95 -15.09 -25.14
C ASP A 143 -3.45 -15.10 -24.80
N ILE A 144 -3.10 -14.83 -23.54
CA ILE A 144 -1.71 -14.93 -23.07
C ILE A 144 -1.24 -16.38 -23.10
N LYS A 145 -2.09 -17.32 -22.69
CA LYS A 145 -1.77 -18.75 -22.69
C LYS A 145 -1.54 -19.27 -24.11
N THR A 146 -2.38 -18.90 -25.07
CA THR A 146 -2.20 -19.29 -26.48
C THR A 146 -0.91 -18.70 -27.04
N LYS A 147 -0.64 -17.42 -26.82
CA LYS A 147 0.61 -16.77 -27.26
C LYS A 147 1.87 -17.37 -26.61
N LEU A 148 1.81 -17.69 -25.31
CA LEU A 148 2.91 -18.40 -24.64
C LEU A 148 3.12 -19.79 -25.22
N GLN A 149 2.04 -20.51 -25.55
CA GLN A 149 2.13 -21.84 -26.13
C GLN A 149 2.70 -21.79 -27.56
N GLU A 150 2.30 -20.81 -28.36
CA GLU A 150 2.91 -20.51 -29.67
C GLU A 150 4.40 -20.19 -29.51
N PHE A 151 4.77 -19.27 -28.61
CA PHE A 151 6.17 -18.90 -28.35
C PHE A 151 7.03 -20.09 -27.89
N VAL A 152 6.51 -20.95 -27.00
CA VAL A 152 7.21 -22.17 -26.56
C VAL A 152 7.40 -23.13 -27.74
N SER A 153 6.39 -23.27 -28.60
CA SER A 153 6.48 -24.14 -29.78
C SER A 153 7.48 -23.63 -30.81
N ASP A 154 7.52 -22.32 -31.04
CA ASP A 154 8.49 -21.65 -31.92
C ASP A 154 9.92 -21.75 -31.35
N GLY A 155 10.08 -21.54 -30.04
CA GLY A 155 11.35 -21.74 -29.35
C GLY A 155 11.89 -23.16 -29.47
N GLY A 156 11.00 -24.16 -29.45
CA GLY A 156 11.35 -25.56 -29.70
C GLY A 156 11.89 -25.81 -31.12
N GLN A 157 11.32 -25.15 -32.12
CA GLN A 157 11.82 -25.23 -33.50
C GLN A 157 13.19 -24.56 -33.63
N ILE A 158 13.38 -23.38 -33.03
CA ILE A 158 14.69 -22.69 -32.99
C ILE A 158 15.75 -23.56 -32.34
N PHE A 159 15.44 -24.18 -31.20
CA PHE A 159 16.37 -25.08 -30.51
C PHE A 159 16.77 -26.29 -31.37
N THR A 160 15.83 -26.82 -32.15
CA THR A 160 16.08 -27.95 -33.07
C THR A 160 17.01 -27.54 -34.22
N VAL A 161 16.80 -26.36 -34.81
CA VAL A 161 17.67 -25.81 -35.86
C VAL A 161 19.08 -25.54 -35.33
N VAL A 162 19.19 -24.92 -34.15
CA VAL A 162 20.48 -24.68 -33.49
C VAL A 162 21.22 -25.98 -33.22
N LYS A 163 20.52 -27.02 -32.74
CA LYS A 163 21.11 -28.35 -32.51
C LYS A 163 21.59 -28.99 -33.81
N MET A 164 20.85 -28.86 -34.90
CA MET A 164 21.22 -29.40 -36.22
C MET A 164 22.52 -28.78 -36.77
N ILE A 165 22.78 -27.50 -36.46
CA ILE A 165 24.01 -26.79 -36.88
C ILE A 165 25.16 -27.01 -35.89
N ALA A 166 24.89 -26.96 -34.59
CA ALA A 166 25.92 -27.05 -33.55
C ALA A 166 26.59 -28.44 -33.49
N VAL A 167 25.81 -29.52 -33.66
CA VAL A 167 26.32 -30.90 -33.63
C VAL A 167 27.39 -31.15 -34.71
N PRO A 168 27.17 -30.88 -36.01
CA PRO A 168 28.19 -31.10 -37.03
C PRO A 168 29.41 -30.20 -36.87
N VAL A 169 29.23 -28.95 -36.41
CA VAL A 169 30.37 -28.06 -36.13
C VAL A 169 31.24 -28.65 -35.01
N LEU A 170 30.62 -29.13 -33.93
CA LEU A 170 31.33 -29.76 -32.82
C LEU A 170 32.00 -31.07 -33.22
N THR A 171 31.39 -31.89 -34.09
CA THR A 171 32.02 -33.14 -34.57
C THR A 171 33.22 -32.85 -35.48
N VAL A 172 33.16 -31.82 -36.32
CA VAL A 172 34.30 -31.39 -37.15
C VAL A 172 35.43 -30.88 -36.25
N LEU A 173 35.15 -30.00 -35.29
CA LEU A 173 36.15 -29.50 -34.35
C LEU A 173 36.77 -30.63 -33.50
N ALA A 174 35.97 -31.59 -33.06
CA ALA A 174 36.45 -32.77 -32.34
C ALA A 174 37.35 -33.65 -33.22
N SER A 175 36.99 -33.83 -34.50
CA SER A 175 37.78 -34.59 -35.47
C SER A 175 39.13 -33.94 -35.76
N ILE A 176 39.16 -32.60 -35.91
CA ILE A 176 40.40 -31.83 -36.08
C ILE A 176 41.28 -31.95 -34.83
N LYS A 177 40.71 -31.79 -33.64
CA LYS A 177 41.45 -31.93 -32.37
C LYS A 177 42.02 -33.33 -32.21
N TYR A 178 41.23 -34.37 -32.55
CA TYR A 178 41.67 -35.75 -32.53
C TYR A 178 42.82 -36.01 -33.52
N TYR A 179 42.73 -35.47 -34.73
CA TYR A 179 43.79 -35.58 -35.73
C TYR A 179 45.11 -34.96 -35.27
N ILE A 180 45.06 -33.74 -34.70
CA ILE A 180 46.24 -33.06 -34.13
C ILE A 180 46.83 -33.87 -32.97
N TYR A 181 46.00 -34.37 -32.07
CA TYR A 181 46.45 -35.20 -30.95
C TYR A 181 47.12 -36.49 -31.41
N ARG A 182 46.52 -37.18 -32.39
CA ARG A 182 47.10 -38.41 -32.97
C ARG A 182 48.42 -38.14 -33.66
N LYS A 183 48.54 -37.05 -34.44
CA LYS A 183 49.80 -36.69 -35.11
C LYS A 183 50.92 -36.42 -34.10
N LYS A 184 50.65 -35.68 -33.03
CA LYS A 184 51.62 -35.43 -31.94
C LYS A 184 52.08 -36.70 -31.21
N LYS A 185 51.30 -37.77 -31.20
CA LYS A 185 51.62 -39.03 -30.49
C LYS A 185 52.40 -40.03 -31.37
N VAL A 186 52.45 -39.84 -32.69
CA VAL A 186 53.11 -40.75 -33.65
C VAL A 186 54.52 -40.25 -34.04
N GLU A 187 54.88 -39.01 -33.71
CA GLU A 187 56.22 -38.43 -33.96
C GLU A 187 57.20 -38.60 -32.76
N ILE A 188 57.09 -39.67 -31.97
CA ILE A 188 58.06 -40.05 -30.92
C ILE A 188 58.76 -41.35 -31.32
#